data_AF-A0A0D0GFY6-F1
#
_entry.id   AF-A0A0D0GFY6-F1
#
_cell.length_a   1.000
_cell.length_b   1.000
_cell.length_c   1.000
_cell.angle_alpha   90.00
_cell.angle_beta   90.00
_cell.angle_gamma   90.00
#
_symmetry.space_group_name_H-M   'P 1'
#
loop_
_entity.id
_entity.type
_entity.pdbx_description
1 polymer ?
#
loop_
_entity_poly.entity_id
_entity_poly.type
_entity_poly.pdbx_seq_one_letter_code
_entity_poly.pdbx_strand_id
1 'polypeptide(L)'
;MKYYKWLSYVNSILWIVLCFLIIGSSVLGPEYFLIHFIVGSVFFAAGTYFYLKTKTVLQLLNQEKYNEADFQSSGTFQRFVLFENILIIGAISIVILLLCGILSRILSEGKAVFG
;
A
#
# COMPACT_ATOMS: atom_id res chain seq x y z
N MET A 1 1.26 -11.73 -14.42
CA MET A 1 1.00 -10.28 -14.61
C MET A 1 -0.30 -9.79 -13.98
N LYS A 2 -1.48 -10.38 -14.27
CA LYS A 2 -2.77 -9.93 -13.70
C LYS A 2 -2.75 -9.91 -12.16
N TYR A 3 -2.17 -10.94 -11.54
CA TYR A 3 -2.00 -11.05 -10.09
C TYR A 3 -1.15 -9.91 -9.49
N TYR A 4 0.07 -9.67 -10.01
CA TYR A 4 0.93 -8.55 -9.56
C TYR A 4 0.22 -7.20 -9.65
N LYS A 5 -0.42 -6.92 -10.80
CA LYS A 5 -1.16 -5.67 -11.03
C LYS A 5 -2.23 -5.47 -9.96
N TRP A 6 -3.07 -6.49 -9.76
CA TRP A 6 -4.17 -6.42 -8.80
C TRP A 6 -3.65 -6.26 -7.37
N LEU A 7 -2.68 -7.09 -6.97
CA LEU A 7 -2.07 -7.07 -5.64
C LEU A 7 -1.44 -5.71 -5.31
N SER A 8 -0.72 -5.12 -6.26
CA SER A 8 -0.04 -3.83 -6.07
C SER A 8 -1.02 -2.66 -5.94
N TYR A 9 -2.12 -2.68 -6.70
CA TYR A 9 -3.19 -1.69 -6.54
C TYR A 9 -3.93 -1.86 -5.22
N VAL A 10 -4.25 -3.10 -4.82
CA VAL A 10 -4.85 -3.39 -3.52
C VAL A 10 -3.97 -2.85 -2.39
N ASN A 11 -2.66 -3.13 -2.42
CA ASN A 11 -1.72 -2.56 -1.45
C ASN A 11 -1.82 -1.03 -1.41
N SER A 12 -1.70 -0.36 -2.55
CA SER A 12 -1.76 1.10 -2.63
C SER A 12 -3.08 1.67 -2.07
N ILE A 13 -4.20 1.05 -2.39
CA ILE A 13 -5.53 1.44 -1.89
C ILE A 13 -5.62 1.26 -0.37
N LEU A 14 -5.12 0.14 0.17
CA LEU A 14 -5.16 -0.13 1.60
C LEU A 14 -4.39 0.95 2.40
N TRP A 15 -3.22 1.38 1.93
CA TRP A 15 -2.46 2.47 2.55
C TRP A 15 -3.23 3.81 2.52
N ILE A 16 -3.95 4.10 1.42
CA ILE A 16 -4.77 5.31 1.30
C ILE A 16 -6.01 5.23 2.21
N VAL A 17 -6.67 4.07 2.30
CA VAL A 17 -7.79 3.84 3.24
C VAL A 17 -7.32 4.04 4.68
N LEU A 18 -6.14 3.53 5.02
CA LEU A 18 -5.52 3.73 6.33
C LEU A 18 -5.33 5.22 6.64
N CYS A 19 -4.81 6.01 5.69
CA CYS A 19 -4.72 7.46 5.81
C CYS A 19 -6.08 8.10 6.11
N PHE A 20 -7.12 7.79 5.33
CA PHE A 20 -8.43 8.40 5.52
C PHE A 20 -9.09 8.01 6.85
N LEU A 21 -8.88 6.79 7.35
CA LEU A 21 -9.38 6.41 8.66
C LEU A 21 -8.71 7.20 9.79
N ILE A 22 -7.40 7.43 9.69
CA ILE A 22 -6.64 8.19 10.70
C ILE A 22 -7.02 9.67 10.67
N ILE A 23 -7.12 10.27 9.48
CA ILE A 23 -7.54 11.66 9.36
C ILE A 23 -9.01 11.80 9.76
N GLY A 24 -9.87 10.89 9.31
CA GLY A 24 -11.31 10.89 9.59
C GLY A 24 -11.62 10.72 11.08
N SER A 25 -10.80 9.98 11.83
CA SER A 25 -10.99 9.85 13.28
C SER A 25 -10.76 11.14 14.05
N SER A 26 -10.10 12.14 13.46
CA SER A 26 -9.93 13.45 14.11
C SER A 26 -11.26 14.17 14.35
N VAL A 27 -12.32 13.83 13.60
CA VAL A 27 -13.68 14.34 13.82
C VAL A 27 -14.22 13.95 15.21
N LEU A 28 -13.78 12.82 15.75
CA LEU A 28 -14.21 12.31 17.05
C LEU A 28 -13.38 12.88 18.22
N GLY A 29 -12.27 13.57 17.94
CA GLY A 29 -11.36 14.09 18.96
C GLY A 29 -10.39 15.14 18.39
N PRO A 30 -10.73 16.44 18.44
CA PRO A 30 -9.95 17.51 17.79
C PRO A 30 -8.59 17.77 18.46
N GLU A 31 -8.41 17.36 19.72
CA GLU A 31 -7.20 17.55 20.52
C GLU A 31 -5.93 16.99 19.85
N TYR A 32 -6.08 16.00 18.96
CA TYR A 32 -4.97 15.36 18.26
C TYR A 32 -5.03 15.55 16.74
N PHE A 33 -5.77 16.54 16.23
CA PHE A 33 -5.94 16.77 14.79
C PHE A 33 -4.61 16.85 14.04
N LEU A 34 -3.64 17.62 14.56
CA LEU A 34 -2.33 17.79 13.92
C LEU A 34 -1.57 16.45 13.82
N ILE A 35 -1.63 15.63 14.87
CA ILE A 35 -0.96 14.32 14.90
C ILE A 35 -1.62 13.38 13.89
N HIS A 36 -2.95 13.28 13.88
CA HIS A 36 -3.68 12.49 12.90
C HIS A 36 -3.36 12.94 11.46
N PHE A 37 -3.26 14.24 11.22
CA PHE A 37 -2.96 14.78 9.90
C PHE A 37 -1.53 14.44 9.44
N ILE A 38 -0.53 14.63 10.31
CA ILE A 38 0.87 14.29 10.01
C ILE A 38 1.01 12.79 9.75
N VAL A 39 0.50 11.96 10.66
CA VAL A 39 0.59 10.50 10.56
C VAL A 39 -0.19 10.00 9.33
N GLY A 40 -1.41 10.49 9.11
CA GLY A 40 -2.20 10.20 7.92
C GLY A 40 -1.46 10.58 6.63
N SER A 41 -0.77 11.73 6.61
CA SER A 41 0.01 12.18 5.44
C SER A 41 1.16 11.23 5.11
N VAL A 42 1.81 10.62 6.12
CA VAL A 42 2.83 9.58 5.88
C VAL A 42 2.22 8.38 5.15
N PHE A 43 1.04 7.93 5.60
CA PHE A 43 0.33 6.82 4.95
C PHE A 43 -0.16 7.18 3.54
N PHE A 44 -0.57 8.43 3.32
CA PHE A 44 -0.90 8.93 1.99
C PHE A 44 0.31 8.93 1.04
N ALA A 45 1.47 9.39 1.52
CA ALA A 45 2.71 9.38 0.77
C ALA A 45 3.13 7.95 0.42
N ALA A 46 3.01 7.00 1.37
CA ALA A 46 3.30 5.58 1.14
C ALA A 46 2.36 4.98 0.07
N GLY A 47 1.04 5.19 0.19
CA GLY A 47 0.07 4.70 -0.80
C GLY A 47 0.32 5.28 -2.19
N THR A 48 0.62 6.58 -2.28
CA THR A 48 0.98 7.25 -3.54
C THR A 48 2.28 6.69 -4.13
N TYR A 49 3.31 6.48 -3.31
CA TYR A 49 4.57 5.89 -3.72
C TYR A 49 4.35 4.49 -4.33
N PHE A 50 3.60 3.62 -3.64
CA PHE A 50 3.30 2.28 -4.16
C PHE A 50 2.52 2.33 -5.48
N TYR A 51 1.60 3.28 -5.63
CA TYR A 51 0.85 3.46 -6.87
C TYR A 51 1.75 3.85 -8.05
N LEU A 52 2.65 4.83 -7.84
CA LEU A 52 3.61 5.26 -8.85
C LEU A 52 4.59 4.14 -9.20
N LYS A 53 5.16 3.46 -8.19
CA LYS A 53 6.01 2.29 -8.38
C LYS A 53 5.31 1.20 -9.22
N THR A 54 4.05 0.92 -8.91
CA THR A 54 3.23 -0.06 -9.65
C THR A 54 3.12 0.33 -11.12
N LYS A 55 2.86 1.61 -11.43
CA LYS A 55 2.81 2.10 -12.82
C LYS A 55 4.14 1.89 -13.54
N THR A 56 5.25 2.25 -12.91
CA THR A 56 6.59 2.09 -13.50
C THR A 56 6.90 0.62 -13.78
N VAL A 57 6.68 -0.28 -12.82
CA VAL A 57 6.95 -1.71 -13.01
C VAL A 57 6.04 -2.31 -14.09
N LEU A 58 4.75 -1.92 -14.15
CA LEU A 58 3.84 -2.38 -15.20
C LEU A 58 4.22 -1.85 -16.59
N GLN A 59 4.77 -0.64 -16.68
CA GLN A 59 5.28 -0.09 -17.94
C GLN A 59 6.49 -0.88 -18.43
N LEU A 60 7.47 -1.14 -17.56
CA LEU A 60 8.63 -1.98 -17.88
C LEU A 60 8.19 -3.38 -18.34
N LEU A 61 7.28 -4.00 -17.58
CA LEU A 61 6.68 -5.29 -17.89
C LEU A 61 5.98 -5.34 -19.26
N ASN A 62 5.32 -4.26 -19.67
CA ASN A 62 4.63 -4.20 -20.97
C ASN A 62 5.58 -3.91 -22.14
N GLN A 63 6.64 -3.14 -21.91
CA GLN A 63 7.70 -2.87 -22.90
C GLN A 63 8.50 -4.14 -23.21
N GLU A 64 8.82 -4.93 -22.19
CA GLU A 64 9.57 -6.19 -22.33
C GLU A 64 8.76 -7.30 -23.01
N LYS A 65 7.43 -7.28 -22.88
CA LYS A 65 6.54 -8.22 -23.59
C LYS A 65 6.56 -8.03 -25.11
N TYR A 66 7.02 -6.88 -25.61
CA TYR A 66 7.19 -6.63 -27.05
C TYR A 66 8.51 -7.20 -27.62
N ASN A 67 9.47 -7.61 -26.77
CA ASN A 67 10.71 -8.30 -27.14
C ASN A 67 10.64 -9.80 -26.75
N GLU A 68 9.57 -10.47 -27.19
CA GLU A 68 9.16 -11.82 -26.74
C GLU A 68 10.20 -12.94 -26.99
N ALA A 69 11.26 -12.70 -27.77
CA ALA A 69 12.30 -13.69 -28.06
C ALA A 69 13.38 -13.83 -26.96
N ASP A 70 13.65 -12.80 -26.17
CA ASP A 70 14.73 -12.81 -25.15
C ASP A 70 14.23 -13.02 -23.71
N PHE A 71 12.90 -12.98 -23.50
CA PHE A 71 12.36 -12.76 -22.15
C PHE A 71 12.04 -14.01 -21.34
N GLN A 72 11.78 -15.15 -21.98
CA GLN A 72 11.74 -16.43 -21.24
C GLN A 72 13.13 -16.85 -20.73
N SER A 73 14.21 -16.20 -21.20
CA SER A 73 15.60 -16.54 -20.90
C SER A 73 16.18 -15.80 -19.67
N SER A 74 15.71 -14.60 -19.31
CA SER A 74 16.26 -13.90 -18.13
C SER A 74 15.59 -14.35 -16.82
N GLY A 75 16.05 -15.47 -16.26
CA GLY A 75 15.60 -15.96 -14.94
C GLY A 75 15.71 -14.89 -13.82
N THR A 76 16.55 -13.87 -14.01
CA THR A 76 16.67 -12.69 -13.13
C THR A 76 15.39 -11.87 -13.05
N PHE A 77 14.68 -11.65 -14.15
CA PHE A 77 13.48 -10.80 -14.14
C PHE A 77 12.28 -11.49 -13.49
N GLN A 78 12.11 -12.80 -13.75
CA GLN A 78 11.09 -13.58 -13.04
C GLN A 78 11.33 -13.60 -11.53
N ARG A 79 12.59 -13.69 -11.10
CA ARG A 79 12.98 -13.59 -9.68
C ARG A 79 12.66 -12.21 -9.10
N PHE A 80 12.89 -11.12 -9.84
CA PHE A 80 12.52 -9.77 -9.43
C PHE A 80 11.01 -9.64 -9.21
N VAL A 81 10.18 -10.09 -10.17
CA VAL A 81 8.71 -10.03 -10.04
C VAL A 81 8.23 -10.90 -8.86
N LEU A 82 8.83 -12.06 -8.64
CA LEU A 82 8.50 -12.90 -7.49
C LEU A 82 8.83 -12.20 -6.16
N PHE A 83 10.03 -11.64 -6.05
CA PHE A 83 10.47 -10.89 -4.86
C PHE A 83 9.56 -9.70 -4.58
N GLU A 84 9.21 -8.94 -5.61
CA GLU A 84 8.27 -7.82 -5.52
C GLU A 84 6.90 -8.26 -4.99
N ASN A 85 6.34 -9.37 -5.49
CA ASN A 85 5.08 -9.90 -4.97
C ASN A 85 5.20 -10.28 -3.47
N ILE A 86 6.30 -10.91 -3.06
CA ILE A 86 6.53 -11.26 -1.65
C ILE A 86 6.54 -10.00 -0.77
N LEU A 87 7.25 -8.95 -1.21
CA LEU A 87 7.28 -7.66 -0.51
C LEU A 87 5.90 -7.01 -0.43
N ILE A 88 5.12 -7.05 -1.51
CA ILE A 88 3.76 -6.50 -1.52
C ILE A 88 2.85 -7.28 -0.57
N ILE A 89 2.93 -8.62 -0.56
CA ILE A 89 2.16 -9.44 0.39
C ILE A 89 2.52 -9.06 1.82
N GLY A 90 3.82 -8.95 2.14
CA GLY A 90 4.28 -8.52 3.45
C GLY A 90 3.76 -7.13 3.84
N ALA A 91 3.80 -6.17 2.90
CA ALA A 91 3.25 -4.83 3.11
C ALA A 91 1.74 -4.86 3.36
N ILE A 92 0.97 -5.65 2.61
CA ILE A 92 -0.47 -5.83 2.82
C ILE A 92 -0.73 -6.42 4.21
N SER A 93 0.03 -7.44 4.62
CA SER A 93 -0.11 -8.03 5.96
C SER A 93 0.12 -6.99 7.07
N ILE A 94 1.14 -6.13 6.93
CA ILE A 94 1.39 -5.03 7.87
C ILE A 94 0.19 -4.06 7.88
N VAL A 95 -0.30 -3.64 6.73
CA VAL A 95 -1.45 -2.71 6.67
C VAL A 95 -2.71 -3.31 7.28
N ILE A 96 -2.97 -4.59 7.07
CA ILE A 96 -4.12 -5.27 7.70
C ILE A 96 -3.99 -5.24 9.22
N LEU A 97 -2.81 -5.53 9.77
CA LEU A 97 -2.58 -5.46 11.22
C LEU A 97 -2.80 -4.04 11.75
N LEU A 98 -2.32 -3.02 11.04
CA LEU A 98 -2.54 -1.61 11.39
C LEU A 98 -4.03 -1.24 11.33
N LEU A 99 -4.74 -1.66 10.26
CA LEU A 99 -6.19 -1.45 10.12
C LEU A 99 -6.96 -2.09 11.28
N CYS A 100 -6.63 -3.33 11.66
CA CYS A 100 -7.24 -3.99 12.80
C CYS A 100 -7.02 -3.20 14.10
N GLY A 101 -5.80 -2.70 14.33
CA GLY A 101 -5.49 -1.88 15.50
C GLY A 101 -6.34 -0.61 15.54
N ILE A 102 -6.35 0.16 14.45
CA ILE A 102 -7.13 1.40 14.32
C ILE A 102 -8.62 1.14 14.50
N LEU A 103 -9.18 0.14 13.81
CA LEU A 103 -10.61 -0.18 13.90
C LEU A 103 -10.99 -0.63 15.31
N SER A 104 -10.14 -1.41 16.00
CA SER A 104 -10.42 -1.83 17.38
C SER A 104 -10.52 -0.62 18.31
N ARG A 105 -9.68 0.40 18.13
CA ARG A 105 -9.70 1.63 18.94
C ARG A 105 -10.84 2.55 18.58
N ILE A 106 -11.16 2.69 17.30
CA ILE A 106 -12.37 3.43 16.87
C ILE A 106 -13.62 2.84 17.51
N LEU A 107 -13.74 1.51 17.52
CA LEU A 107 -14.92 0.83 18.08
C LEU A 107 -14.97 0.85 19.60
N SER A 108 -13.83 0.82 20.30
CA SER A 108 -13.77 0.76 21.77
C SER A 108 -13.71 2.14 22.45
N GLU A 109 -12.90 3.06 21.91
CA GLU A 109 -12.57 4.34 22.53
C GLU A 109 -13.17 5.53 21.76
N GLY A 110 -13.71 5.32 20.56
CA GLY A 110 -14.16 6.39 19.67
C GLY A 110 -13.01 7.27 19.15
N LYS A 111 -11.75 6.83 19.29
CA LYS A 111 -10.55 7.56 18.86
C LYS A 111 -9.64 6.61 18.09
N ALA A 112 -9.06 7.06 16.98
CA ALA A 112 -8.12 6.23 16.20
C ALA A 112 -6.66 6.66 16.35
N VAL A 113 -6.35 7.37 17.44
CA VAL A 113 -4.97 7.78 17.74
C VAL A 113 -4.11 6.52 17.80
N PHE A 114 -3.04 6.49 17.00
CA PHE A 114 -1.90 5.61 17.31
C PHE A 114 -1.31 6.12 18.62
N GLY A 115 -1.60 5.39 19.70
CA GLY A 115 -0.90 5.55 20.98
C GLY A 115 0.27 4.58 20.98
#